data_AF-A0A4Q9YVP3-F1
#
_entry.id   AF-A0A4Q9YVP3-F1
#
_cell.length_a   1.000
_cell.length_b   1.000
_cell.length_c   1.000
_cell.angle_alpha   90.00
_cell.angle_beta   90.00
_cell.angle_gamma   90.00
#
_symmetry.space_group_name_H-M   'P 1'
#
loop_
_entity.id
_entity.type
_entity.pdbx_description
1 polymer ?
#
loop_
_entity_poly.entity_id
_entity_poly.type
_entity_poly.pdbx_seq_one_letter_code
_entity_poly.pdbx_strand_id
1 'polypeptide(L)'
;MKSLKKIGITLLTLTVLIMNASCSSDSSSGPSSSSPLSFKVNGTATTAGTVQATLYTNVVAGGRYIDVYGFQGENQIVEFHFPAKTGSFAAQQSFDMSTSWLTYITNNGTDAVGDYFHSTSGTINVTTCDTINNKIVATFNFVGNNTTADKTITEGSLNINAITHQ
;
A
#
# COMPACT_ATOMS: atom_id res chain seq x y z
N MET A 1 -65.73 2.30 58.34
CA MET A 1 -66.60 1.12 58.55
C MET A 1 -67.24 0.74 57.22
N LYS A 2 -67.16 -0.56 56.85
CA LYS A 2 -67.92 -1.27 55.79
C LYS A 2 -67.60 -0.85 54.33
N SER A 3 -67.50 -1.72 53.33
CA SER A 3 -67.35 -3.18 53.22
C SER A 3 -67.06 -3.50 51.74
N LEU A 4 -66.18 -4.49 51.51
CA LEU A 4 -66.13 -5.50 50.44
C LEU A 4 -66.91 -5.29 49.13
N LYS A 5 -66.26 -5.67 48.00
CA LYS A 5 -66.63 -6.86 47.21
C LYS A 5 -65.51 -7.30 46.25
N LYS A 6 -65.38 -8.61 46.12
CA LYS A 6 -64.38 -9.36 45.34
C LYS A 6 -64.87 -9.62 43.89
N ILE A 7 -63.94 -10.16 43.07
CA ILE A 7 -64.14 -10.96 41.83
C ILE A 7 -64.34 -10.08 40.57
N GLY A 8 -63.67 -10.30 39.44
CA GLY A 8 -62.92 -11.48 39.01
C GLY A 8 -62.07 -11.26 37.75
N ILE A 9 -61.34 -12.33 37.45
CA ILE A 9 -60.42 -12.54 36.34
C ILE A 9 -61.16 -12.45 35.00
N THR A 10 -60.63 -11.68 34.05
CA THR A 10 -60.71 -12.03 32.62
C THR A 10 -59.42 -11.58 31.94
N LEU A 11 -58.69 -12.60 31.53
CA LEU A 11 -57.46 -12.58 30.74
C LEU A 11 -57.83 -12.19 29.30
N LEU A 12 -57.29 -11.08 28.79
CA LEU A 12 -57.23 -10.82 27.35
C LEU A 12 -55.83 -10.33 27.00
N THR A 13 -54.99 -11.29 26.63
CA THR A 13 -53.66 -11.10 26.05
C THR A 13 -53.78 -10.42 24.69
N LEU A 14 -53.34 -9.16 24.61
CA LEU A 14 -53.06 -8.48 23.34
C LEU A 14 -51.55 -8.33 23.19
N THR A 15 -50.96 -9.24 22.43
CA THR A 15 -49.54 -9.26 22.07
C THR A 15 -49.29 -8.14 21.06
N VAL A 16 -48.73 -7.02 21.50
CA VAL A 16 -48.20 -5.99 20.61
C VAL A 16 -46.72 -6.29 20.39
N LEU A 17 -46.38 -6.78 19.19
CA LEU A 17 -45.02 -6.81 18.69
C LEU A 17 -44.50 -5.37 18.58
N ILE A 18 -43.68 -4.96 19.54
CA ILE A 18 -42.83 -3.78 19.38
C ILE A 18 -41.53 -4.31 18.78
N MET A 19 -41.41 -4.16 17.47
CA MET A 19 -40.14 -4.45 16.78
C MET A 19 -39.07 -3.51 17.35
N ASN A 20 -38.01 -4.12 17.86
CA ASN A 20 -36.78 -3.43 18.22
C ASN A 20 -36.29 -2.66 17.01
N ALA A 21 -36.37 -1.33 17.06
CA ALA A 21 -35.46 -0.48 16.31
C ALA A 21 -34.07 -0.63 16.94
N SER A 22 -33.43 -1.77 16.67
CA SER A 22 -31.98 -1.88 16.79
C SER A 22 -31.44 -0.98 15.70
N CYS A 23 -31.02 0.22 16.07
CA CYS A 23 -29.97 0.90 15.33
C CYS A 23 -28.78 -0.05 15.32
N SER A 24 -28.69 -0.91 14.30
CA SER A 24 -27.39 -1.27 13.77
C SER A 24 -26.77 0.07 13.43
N SER A 25 -25.84 0.51 14.27
CA SER A 25 -24.74 1.32 13.81
C SER A 25 -24.12 0.54 12.66
N ASP A 26 -24.63 0.78 11.45
CA ASP A 26 -23.93 0.51 10.21
C ASP A 26 -22.65 1.33 10.30
N SER A 27 -21.65 0.69 10.91
CA SER A 27 -20.27 1.02 10.69
C SER A 27 -20.07 0.63 9.25
N SER A 28 -20.44 1.52 8.33
CA SER A 28 -19.94 1.51 6.98
C SER A 28 -18.43 1.69 7.13
N SER A 29 -17.73 0.58 7.35
CA SER A 29 -16.35 0.43 6.99
C SER A 29 -16.32 0.63 5.49
N GLY A 30 -16.25 1.90 5.08
CA GLY A 30 -15.76 2.27 3.77
C GLY A 30 -14.45 1.53 3.53
N PRO A 31 -14.08 1.29 2.27
CA PRO A 31 -12.86 0.57 1.98
C PRO A 31 -11.73 1.25 2.76
N SER A 32 -11.14 0.54 3.72
CA SER A 32 -9.88 0.95 4.31
C SER A 32 -8.98 1.21 3.12
N SER A 33 -8.66 2.46 2.84
CA SER A 33 -7.77 2.83 1.74
C SER A 33 -6.40 2.29 2.12
N SER A 34 -6.14 1.02 1.81
CA SER A 34 -4.83 0.43 1.96
C SER A 34 -3.88 1.30 1.17
N SER A 35 -2.84 1.81 1.84
CA SER A 35 -1.82 2.65 1.19
C SER A 35 -1.37 1.99 -0.12
N PRO A 36 -1.31 2.71 -1.25
CA PRO A 36 -0.87 2.15 -2.52
C PRO A 36 0.59 1.67 -2.47
N LEU A 37 1.35 2.11 -1.47
CA LEU A 37 2.69 1.62 -1.17
C LEU A 37 2.91 1.60 0.35
N SER A 38 3.30 0.45 0.89
CA SER A 38 3.62 0.27 2.31
C SER A 38 4.81 -0.67 2.49
N PHE A 39 5.61 -0.47 3.53
CA PHE A 39 6.76 -1.30 3.86
C PHE A 39 7.19 -1.09 5.30
N LYS A 40 8.20 -1.84 5.77
CA LYS A 40 8.89 -1.58 7.03
C LYS A 40 10.34 -1.21 6.76
N VAL A 41 10.85 -0.20 7.47
CA VAL A 41 12.27 0.15 7.52
C VAL A 41 12.80 -0.26 8.88
N ASN A 42 13.74 -1.20 8.91
CA ASN A 42 14.29 -1.76 10.15
C ASN A 42 13.18 -2.17 11.14
N GLY A 43 12.11 -2.79 10.62
CA GLY A 43 10.95 -3.22 11.40
C GLY A 43 9.89 -2.14 11.69
N THR A 44 10.17 -0.87 11.43
CA THR A 44 9.22 0.24 11.65
C THR A 44 8.36 0.46 10.41
N ALA A 45 7.04 0.49 10.57
CA ALA A 45 6.10 0.63 9.45
C ALA A 45 6.15 2.03 8.80
N THR A 46 6.09 2.04 7.48
CA THR A 46 6.11 3.22 6.62
C THR A 46 5.08 3.07 5.50
N THR A 47 4.35 4.14 5.21
CA THR A 47 3.37 4.20 4.11
C THR A 47 3.58 5.46 3.28
N ALA A 48 3.50 5.36 1.96
CA ALA A 48 3.46 6.54 1.08
C ALA A 48 2.03 7.05 0.96
N GLY A 49 1.81 8.34 1.23
CA GLY A 49 0.49 8.99 1.04
C GLY A 49 0.17 9.20 -0.44
N THR A 50 1.19 9.44 -1.25
CA THR A 50 1.07 9.62 -2.70
C THR A 50 2.06 8.71 -3.41
N VAL A 51 1.63 8.10 -4.52
CA VAL A 51 2.49 7.27 -5.38
C VAL A 51 2.30 7.72 -6.82
N GLN A 52 3.41 7.95 -7.50
CA GLN A 52 3.45 8.29 -8.91
C GLN A 52 4.15 7.16 -9.66
N ALA A 53 3.57 6.72 -10.77
CA ALA A 53 4.16 5.70 -11.62
C ALA A 53 4.21 6.16 -13.07
N THR A 54 5.33 5.92 -13.74
CA THR A 54 5.56 6.33 -15.13
C THR A 54 6.04 5.13 -15.94
N LEU A 55 5.37 4.86 -17.06
CA LEU A 55 5.79 3.91 -18.08
C LEU A 55 6.54 4.64 -19.19
N TYR A 56 7.73 4.19 -19.54
CA TYR A 56 8.55 4.77 -20.60
C TYR A 56 9.40 3.72 -21.33
N THR A 57 9.98 4.11 -22.47
CA THR A 57 10.98 3.29 -23.17
C THR A 57 12.35 3.58 -22.58
N ASN A 58 12.97 2.58 -21.96
CA ASN A 58 14.34 2.67 -21.51
C ASN A 58 15.27 2.16 -22.62
N VAL A 59 15.97 3.08 -23.28
CA VAL A 59 16.89 2.76 -24.38
C VAL A 59 18.14 2.02 -23.93
N VAL A 60 18.56 2.18 -22.67
CA VAL A 60 19.73 1.51 -22.09
C VAL A 60 19.42 0.03 -21.86
N ALA A 61 18.26 -0.24 -21.26
CA ALA A 61 17.82 -1.60 -20.99
C ALA A 61 17.24 -2.32 -22.22
N GLY A 62 16.86 -1.58 -23.27
CA GLY A 62 16.29 -2.15 -24.51
C GLY A 62 14.83 -2.60 -24.38
N GLY A 63 14.01 -1.89 -23.60
CA GLY A 63 12.60 -2.26 -23.40
C GLY A 63 11.77 -1.21 -22.65
N ARG A 64 10.55 -1.58 -22.25
CA ARG A 64 9.66 -0.70 -21.46
C ARG A 64 9.93 -0.86 -19.96
N TYR A 65 9.98 0.26 -19.25
CA TYR A 65 10.24 0.36 -17.82
C TYR A 65 9.11 1.06 -17.09
N ILE A 66 8.96 0.73 -15.82
CA ILE A 66 8.21 1.50 -14.85
C ILE A 66 9.19 2.17 -13.90
N ASP A 67 9.01 3.47 -13.71
CA ASP A 67 9.50 4.17 -12.54
C ASP A 67 8.34 4.36 -11.54
N VAL A 68 8.60 4.17 -10.25
CA VAL A 68 7.65 4.47 -9.17
C VAL A 68 8.31 5.35 -8.12
N TYR A 69 7.63 6.43 -7.76
CA TYR A 69 8.05 7.36 -6.72
C TYR A 69 6.97 7.42 -5.64
N GLY A 70 7.35 7.15 -4.38
CA GLY A 70 6.45 7.20 -3.24
C GLY A 70 6.79 8.37 -2.31
N PHE A 71 5.76 9.08 -1.85
CA PHE A 71 5.89 10.32 -1.08
C PHE A 71 5.12 10.28 0.24
N GLN A 72 5.69 10.89 1.27
CA GLN A 72 5.00 11.28 2.52
C GLN A 72 4.88 12.81 2.57
N GLY A 73 3.68 13.32 2.29
CA GLY A 73 3.52 14.74 2.00
C GLY A 73 4.30 15.09 0.74
N GLU A 74 5.19 16.09 0.85
CA GLU A 74 6.07 16.52 -0.25
C GLU A 74 7.40 15.75 -0.28
N ASN A 75 7.68 14.93 0.73
CA ASN A 75 8.95 14.24 0.84
C ASN A 75 8.95 12.91 0.08
N GLN A 76 9.86 12.74 -0.88
CA GLN A 76 10.08 11.43 -1.50
C GLN A 76 10.76 10.50 -0.50
N ILE A 77 10.21 9.29 -0.34
CA ILE A 77 10.70 8.30 0.62
C ILE A 77 11.15 6.99 -0.05
N VAL A 78 10.76 6.77 -1.31
CA VAL A 78 11.11 5.57 -2.04
C VAL A 78 11.06 5.81 -3.55
N GLU A 79 11.95 5.14 -4.27
CA GLU A 79 12.08 5.19 -5.73
C GLU A 79 12.37 3.79 -6.27
N PHE A 80 11.63 3.35 -7.28
CA PHE A 80 11.82 2.06 -7.93
C PHE A 80 11.96 2.23 -9.44
N HIS A 81 12.86 1.44 -10.02
CA HIS A 81 12.99 1.25 -11.46
C HIS A 81 12.97 -0.24 -11.76
N PHE A 82 12.04 -0.70 -12.60
CA PHE A 82 11.95 -2.11 -12.98
C PHE A 82 11.30 -2.31 -14.36
N PRO A 83 11.54 -3.45 -15.03
CA PRO A 83 10.92 -3.77 -16.31
C PRO A 83 9.39 -3.75 -16.22
N ALA A 84 8.73 -3.18 -17.22
CA ALA A 84 7.27 -3.09 -17.30
C ALA A 84 6.62 -4.43 -17.72
N LYS A 85 6.82 -5.48 -16.91
CA LYS A 85 6.23 -6.81 -17.09
C LYS A 85 6.09 -7.52 -15.75
N THR A 86 5.25 -8.55 -15.70
CA THR A 86 5.19 -9.45 -14.55
C THR A 86 6.49 -10.25 -14.41
N GLY A 87 6.93 -10.49 -13.19
CA GLY A 87 8.16 -11.24 -12.93
C GLY A 87 8.77 -10.94 -11.57
N SER A 88 9.88 -11.61 -11.29
CA SER A 88 10.72 -11.37 -10.13
C SER A 88 12.02 -10.75 -10.60
N PHE A 89 12.37 -9.59 -10.07
CA PHE A 89 13.54 -8.81 -10.48
C PHE A 89 14.43 -8.58 -9.28
N ALA A 90 15.69 -9.04 -9.37
CA ALA A 90 16.68 -8.82 -8.32
C ALA A 90 16.96 -7.32 -8.17
N ALA A 91 17.11 -6.84 -6.94
CA ALA A 91 17.38 -5.43 -6.64
C ALA A 91 18.90 -5.17 -6.60
N GLN A 92 19.48 -4.78 -7.75
CA GLN A 92 20.94 -4.77 -7.99
C GLN A 92 21.47 -3.49 -8.68
N GLN A 93 20.70 -2.40 -8.70
CA GLN A 93 21.15 -1.08 -9.23
C GLN A 93 21.55 -1.12 -10.71
N SER A 94 20.84 -1.91 -11.52
CA SER A 94 21.10 -2.04 -12.95
C SER A 94 19.84 -1.71 -13.75
N PHE A 95 20.06 -1.17 -14.95
CA PHE A 95 19.03 -0.96 -15.95
C PHE A 95 19.16 -2.02 -17.04
N ASP A 96 18.69 -3.23 -16.72
CA ASP A 96 18.47 -4.31 -17.68
C ASP A 96 17.10 -4.99 -17.50
N MET A 97 16.63 -5.70 -18.53
CA MET A 97 15.29 -6.31 -18.54
C MET A 97 15.09 -7.50 -17.56
N SER A 98 16.03 -7.75 -16.65
CA SER A 98 16.03 -8.84 -15.67
C SER A 98 16.28 -8.41 -14.21
N THR A 99 16.74 -7.18 -13.99
CA THR A 99 16.99 -6.62 -12.66
C THR A 99 16.12 -5.40 -12.36
N SER A 100 16.30 -4.84 -11.18
CA SER A 100 15.64 -3.63 -10.70
C SER A 100 16.60 -2.79 -9.88
N TRP A 101 16.26 -1.52 -9.73
CA TRP A 101 16.93 -0.60 -8.82
C TRP A 101 15.89 -0.03 -7.87
N LEU A 102 16.02 -0.35 -6.59
CA LEU A 102 15.13 0.13 -5.54
C LEU A 102 15.92 1.04 -4.59
N THR A 103 15.35 2.15 -4.18
CA THR A 103 16.01 3.11 -3.30
C THR A 103 15.06 3.54 -2.19
N TYR A 104 15.52 3.50 -0.94
CA TYR A 104 14.87 4.17 0.18
C TYR A 104 15.55 5.53 0.42
N ILE A 105 14.76 6.57 0.67
CA ILE A 105 15.25 7.94 0.75
C ILE A 105 14.92 8.55 2.11
N THR A 106 15.90 9.18 2.76
CA THR A 106 15.71 9.97 3.99
C THR A 106 15.82 11.45 3.71
N ASN A 107 15.37 12.30 4.65
CA ASN A 107 15.53 13.76 4.61
C ASN A 107 15.21 14.41 3.24
N ASN A 108 14.22 13.86 2.51
CA ASN A 108 13.83 14.30 1.16
C ASN A 108 14.97 14.31 0.12
N GLY A 109 16.03 13.51 0.32
CA GLY A 109 17.14 13.42 -0.63
C GLY A 109 17.99 14.70 -0.72
N THR A 110 18.00 15.53 0.33
CA THR A 110 18.77 16.78 0.33
C THR A 110 20.29 16.57 0.23
N ASP A 111 20.79 15.43 0.72
CA ASP A 111 22.16 14.97 0.52
C ASP A 111 22.16 13.66 -0.27
N ALA A 112 22.54 13.72 -1.54
CA ALA A 112 22.55 12.55 -2.43
C ALA A 112 23.39 11.37 -1.90
N VAL A 113 24.45 11.64 -1.12
CA VAL A 113 25.31 10.58 -0.59
C VAL A 113 24.75 10.04 0.72
N GLY A 114 24.27 10.91 1.60
CA GLY A 114 23.77 10.53 2.92
C GLY A 114 22.36 9.95 2.92
N ASP A 115 21.51 10.37 1.99
CA ASP A 115 20.07 10.13 2.07
C ASP A 115 19.56 8.98 1.20
N TYR A 116 20.36 8.53 0.22
CA TYR A 116 19.93 7.54 -0.77
C TYR A 116 20.48 6.16 -0.44
N PHE A 117 19.59 5.28 0.02
CA PHE A 117 19.91 3.89 0.35
C PHE A 117 19.54 2.99 -0.82
N HIS A 118 20.47 2.87 -1.78
CA HIS A 118 20.27 2.07 -2.99
C HIS A 118 20.37 0.57 -2.69
N SER A 119 19.51 -0.22 -3.33
CA SER A 119 19.41 -1.66 -3.11
C SER A 119 20.71 -2.38 -3.44
N THR A 120 21.31 -3.09 -2.49
CA THR A 120 22.46 -3.97 -2.73
C THR A 120 22.06 -5.44 -2.86
N SER A 121 20.87 -5.78 -2.36
CA SER A 121 20.28 -7.11 -2.44
C SER A 121 18.77 -7.03 -2.27
N GLY A 122 18.07 -8.13 -2.55
CA GLY A 122 16.61 -8.22 -2.44
C GLY A 122 15.93 -8.37 -3.79
N THR A 123 14.64 -8.11 -3.81
CA THR A 123 13.79 -8.42 -4.98
C THR A 123 12.51 -7.60 -4.96
N ILE A 124 12.04 -7.22 -6.15
CA ILE A 124 10.64 -6.86 -6.40
C ILE A 124 9.96 -7.99 -7.19
N ASN A 125 8.83 -8.47 -6.69
CA ASN A 125 8.00 -9.50 -7.30
C ASN A 125 6.71 -8.85 -7.83
N VAL A 126 6.64 -8.63 -9.12
CA VAL A 126 5.51 -8.02 -9.83
C VAL A 126 4.55 -9.11 -10.29
N THR A 127 3.41 -9.22 -9.60
CA THR A 127 2.37 -10.23 -9.91
C THR A 127 1.35 -9.70 -10.92
N THR A 128 1.22 -8.39 -11.04
CA THR A 128 0.41 -7.75 -12.08
C THR A 128 1.14 -6.55 -12.63
N CYS A 129 1.28 -6.49 -13.94
CA CYS A 129 1.74 -5.32 -14.68
C CYS A 129 0.84 -5.19 -15.92
N ASP A 130 -0.27 -4.48 -15.75
CA ASP A 130 -1.22 -4.19 -16.80
C ASP A 130 -1.11 -2.70 -17.13
N THR A 131 -0.32 -2.41 -18.16
CA THR A 131 -0.08 -1.04 -18.60
C THR A 131 -1.27 -0.45 -19.36
N ILE A 132 -2.20 -1.27 -19.85
CA ILE A 132 -3.41 -0.80 -20.56
C ILE A 132 -4.45 -0.31 -19.55
N ASN A 133 -4.67 -1.08 -18.48
CA ASN A 133 -5.61 -0.74 -17.42
C ASN A 133 -4.94 -0.02 -16.23
N ASN A 134 -3.69 0.42 -16.38
CA ASN A 134 -2.93 1.19 -15.41
C ASN A 134 -2.81 0.54 -14.02
N LYS A 135 -2.59 -0.79 -13.99
CA LYS A 135 -2.55 -1.58 -12.76
C LYS A 135 -1.18 -2.22 -12.55
N ILE A 136 -0.59 -1.95 -11.38
CA ILE A 136 0.60 -2.67 -10.91
C ILE A 136 0.32 -3.24 -9.52
N VAL A 137 0.61 -4.53 -9.35
CA VAL A 137 0.61 -5.19 -8.03
C VAL A 137 1.96 -5.87 -7.86
N ALA A 138 2.64 -5.56 -6.76
CA ALA A 138 3.93 -6.15 -6.44
C ALA A 138 4.15 -6.28 -4.94
N THR A 139 5.11 -7.12 -4.58
CA THR A 139 5.72 -7.14 -3.25
C THR A 139 7.21 -6.89 -3.39
N PHE A 140 7.84 -6.34 -2.36
CA PHE A 140 9.28 -6.08 -2.40
C PHE A 140 9.93 -6.21 -1.02
N ASN A 141 11.22 -6.47 -1.04
CA ASN A 141 12.12 -6.40 0.10
C ASN A 141 13.53 -6.13 -0.43
N PHE A 142 14.31 -5.33 0.27
CA PHE A 142 15.69 -5.07 -0.11
C PHE A 142 16.53 -4.58 1.06
N VAL A 143 17.85 -4.70 0.93
CA VAL A 143 18.79 -3.98 1.78
C VAL A 143 19.29 -2.78 0.98
N GLY A 144 19.00 -1.58 1.46
CA GLY A 144 19.51 -0.33 0.90
C GLY A 144 20.80 0.10 1.61
N ASN A 145 21.80 0.56 0.88
CA ASN A 145 23.06 1.04 1.42
C ASN A 145 23.40 2.40 0.79
N ASN A 146 23.89 3.33 1.61
CA ASN A 146 24.33 4.67 1.19
C ASN A 146 25.86 4.85 1.32
N THR A 147 26.62 3.75 1.24
CA THR A 147 28.05 3.59 1.56
C THR A 147 28.43 3.64 3.05
N THR A 148 27.61 4.25 3.90
CA THR A 148 27.94 4.45 5.33
C THR A 148 27.10 3.55 6.25
N ALA A 149 25.86 3.27 5.87
CA ALA A 149 24.92 2.50 6.67
C ALA A 149 23.93 1.71 5.80
N ASP A 150 23.37 0.67 6.42
CA ASP A 150 22.32 -0.15 5.83
C ASP A 150 20.93 0.23 6.36
N LYS A 151 19.94 0.07 5.49
CA LYS A 151 18.51 0.04 5.81
C LYS A 151 17.94 -1.27 5.29
N THR A 152 17.28 -2.03 6.16
CA THR A 152 16.57 -3.24 5.77
C THR A 152 15.10 -2.90 5.54
N ILE A 153 14.66 -3.09 4.30
CA ILE A 153 13.29 -2.86 3.86
C ILE A 153 12.58 -4.21 3.73
N THR A 154 11.52 -4.40 4.49
CA THR A 154 10.74 -5.65 4.52
C THR A 154 9.24 -5.39 4.36
N GLU A 155 8.48 -6.46 4.11
CA GLU A 155 7.01 -6.41 4.02
C GLU A 155 6.50 -5.35 3.04
N GLY A 156 7.27 -5.10 1.97
CA GLY A 156 6.93 -4.13 0.95
C GLY A 156 5.76 -4.61 0.10
N SER A 157 4.77 -3.74 -0.08
CA SER A 157 3.62 -3.95 -0.96
C SER A 157 3.41 -2.73 -1.84
N LEU A 158 3.06 -2.99 -3.09
CA LEU A 158 2.74 -2.00 -4.11
C LEU A 158 1.41 -2.37 -4.76
N ASN A 159 0.50 -1.41 -4.83
CA ASN A 159 -0.82 -1.58 -5.42
C ASN A 159 -1.24 -0.25 -6.08
N ILE A 160 -0.81 -0.06 -7.33
CA ILE A 160 -1.01 1.17 -8.11
C ILE A 160 -2.16 0.98 -9.09
N ASN A 161 -3.01 2.00 -9.25
CA ASN A 161 -4.13 2.04 -10.20
C ASN A 161 -4.05 3.21 -11.19
N ALA A 162 -2.89 3.87 -11.28
CA ALA A 162 -2.64 4.98 -12.20
C ALA A 162 -1.19 4.95 -12.67
N ILE A 163 -0.99 5.02 -13.99
CA ILE A 163 0.32 5.03 -14.63
C ILE A 163 0.30 6.17 -15.65
N THR A 164 1.29 7.05 -15.61
CA THR A 164 1.55 8.04 -16.66
C THR A 164 2.31 7.37 -17.79
N HIS A 165 1.92 7.60 -19.04
CA HIS A 165 2.57 6.99 -20.21
C HIS A 165 3.44 8.01 -20.94
N GLN A 166 4.68 7.62 -21.26
CA GLN A 166 5.65 8.37 -22.05
C GLN A 166 6.12 7.57 -23.28
#